data_AF-A0A956KXG2-F1
#
_entry.id   AF-A0A956KXG2-F1
#
_cell.length_a   1.000
_cell.length_b   1.000
_cell.length_c   1.000
_cell.angle_alpha   90.00
_cell.angle_beta   90.00
_cell.angle_gamma   90.00
#
_symmetry.space_group_name_H-M   'P 1'
#
loop_
_entity.id
_entity.type
_entity.pdbx_description
1 polymer ?
#
loop_
_entity_poly.entity_id
_entity_poly.type
_entity_poly.pdbx_seq_one_letter_code
_entity_poly.pdbx_strand_id
1 'polypeptide(L)'
;MEPLSRRRWLGLAGAGGAAALGAGGLLQVARALGPRDSGDHRAVILLWLDGGPSQLETFDPHPGARVSAGTRAIDTAVRGVQLAAGLERTAAQMGSISLVRSLVSKEGDHERGTYFVKTGFRPNPTVVHPAVGALVCDQLPEDGAEIPRHVSILPGRWPGRGGFLGAALDAFLIGDP
;
A
#
# COMPACT_ATOMS: atom_id res chain seq x y z
N MET A 1 0.53 20.70 -25.31
CA MET A 1 1.00 19.30 -25.46
C MET A 1 -0.20 18.41 -25.17
N GLU A 2 -0.61 17.58 -26.14
CA GLU A 2 -1.70 16.62 -25.97
C GLU A 2 -1.35 15.56 -24.91
N PRO A 3 -2.24 15.24 -23.96
CA PRO A 3 -1.96 14.24 -22.91
C PRO A 3 -1.82 12.84 -23.52
N LEU A 4 -0.82 12.10 -23.04
CA LEU A 4 -0.58 10.71 -23.48
C LEU A 4 -1.74 9.79 -23.08
N SER A 5 -2.40 9.19 -24.06
CA SER A 5 -3.48 8.24 -23.83
C SER A 5 -2.94 6.86 -23.41
N ARG A 6 -3.71 6.12 -22.59
CA ARG A 6 -3.40 4.76 -22.10
C ARG A 6 -2.97 3.80 -23.23
N ARG A 7 -3.60 3.93 -24.40
CA ARG A 7 -3.30 3.10 -25.58
C ARG A 7 -1.92 3.43 -26.18
N ARG A 8 -1.55 4.72 -26.23
CA ARG A 8 -0.19 5.15 -26.64
C ARG A 8 0.88 4.70 -25.66
N TRP A 9 0.58 4.72 -24.36
CA TRP A 9 1.49 4.25 -23.31
C TRP A 9 1.80 2.75 -23.45
N LEU A 10 0.77 1.90 -23.62
CA LEU A 10 0.96 0.47 -23.83
C LEU A 10 1.70 0.15 -25.15
N GLY A 11 1.45 0.94 -26.19
CA GLY A 11 2.20 0.82 -27.45
C GLY A 11 3.68 1.15 -27.32
N LEU A 12 4.02 2.22 -26.57
CA LEU A 12 5.41 2.61 -26.31
C LEU A 12 6.13 1.64 -25.38
N ALA A 13 5.44 1.13 -24.35
CA ALA A 13 5.99 0.10 -23.45
C ALA A 13 6.24 -1.23 -24.18
N GLY A 14 5.36 -1.61 -25.13
CA GLY A 14 5.53 -2.81 -25.95
C GLY A 14 6.65 -2.70 -26.98
N ALA A 15 6.92 -1.51 -27.51
CA ALA A 15 7.93 -1.30 -28.55
C ALA A 15 9.38 -1.12 -28.02
N GLY A 16 9.58 -0.88 -26.71
CA GLY A 16 10.90 -0.61 -26.12
C GLY A 16 11.21 -1.31 -24.79
N GLY A 17 10.43 -2.36 -24.46
CA GLY A 17 10.27 -2.87 -23.09
C GLY A 17 11.51 -3.42 -22.37
N ALA A 18 12.61 -3.72 -23.05
CA ALA A 18 13.81 -4.26 -22.37
C ALA A 18 14.81 -3.17 -21.94
N ALA A 19 14.95 -2.08 -22.69
CA ALA A 19 15.94 -1.02 -22.41
C ALA A 19 15.39 0.06 -21.45
N ALA A 20 14.07 0.23 -21.38
CA ALA A 20 13.39 1.25 -20.57
C ALA A 20 13.09 0.84 -19.12
N LEU A 21 13.46 -0.38 -18.70
CA LEU A 21 13.17 -0.91 -17.34
C LEU A 21 14.36 -0.87 -16.38
N GLY A 22 15.51 -0.32 -16.78
CA GLY A 22 16.56 0.04 -15.81
C GLY A 22 16.06 1.11 -14.83
N ALA A 23 16.71 1.25 -13.67
CA ALA A 23 16.34 2.25 -12.65
C ALA A 23 16.18 3.67 -13.22
N GLY A 24 16.99 4.02 -14.24
CA GLY A 24 16.87 5.28 -14.98
C GLY A 24 15.56 5.40 -15.77
N GLY A 25 15.07 4.34 -16.39
CA GLY A 25 13.81 4.36 -17.13
C GLY A 25 12.58 4.44 -16.22
N LEU A 26 12.60 3.76 -15.07
CA LEU A 26 11.59 3.92 -14.03
C LEU A 26 11.54 5.36 -13.48
N LEU A 27 12.71 5.98 -13.24
CA LEU A 27 12.79 7.37 -12.78
C LEU A 27 12.33 8.37 -13.85
N GLN A 28 12.64 8.12 -15.14
CA GLN A 28 12.18 8.93 -16.25
C GLN A 28 10.66 8.81 -16.45
N VAL A 29 10.08 7.62 -16.26
CA VAL A 29 8.63 7.42 -16.25
C VAL A 29 7.99 8.15 -15.07
N ALA A 30 8.55 8.04 -13.85
CA ALA A 30 8.05 8.75 -12.69
C ALA A 30 8.07 10.28 -12.89
N ARG A 31 9.11 10.81 -13.54
CA ARG A 31 9.21 12.23 -13.91
C ARG A 31 8.27 12.64 -15.03
N ALA A 32 8.10 11.81 -16.06
CA ALA A 32 7.22 12.09 -17.20
C ALA A 32 5.73 12.04 -16.83
N LEU A 33 5.36 11.28 -15.79
CA LEU A 33 4.01 11.31 -15.24
C LEU A 33 3.70 12.65 -14.56
N GLY A 34 4.73 13.41 -14.16
CA GLY A 34 4.63 14.70 -13.49
C GLY A 34 3.81 14.64 -12.21
N PRO A 35 3.81 15.70 -11.39
CA PRO A 35 2.71 15.90 -10.46
C PRO A 35 1.46 16.10 -11.31
N ARG A 36 0.56 15.11 -11.32
CA ARG A 36 -0.83 15.40 -11.70
C ARG A 36 -1.37 16.31 -10.63
N ASP A 37 -1.40 17.59 -10.94
CA ASP A 37 -2.12 18.61 -10.20
C ASP A 37 -3.60 18.29 -10.38
N SER A 38 -4.11 17.41 -9.51
CA SER A 38 -5.51 16.97 -9.59
C SER A 38 -6.45 17.96 -8.91
N GLY A 39 -5.96 19.00 -8.23
CA GLY A 39 -6.79 19.84 -7.34
C GLY A 39 -7.39 19.08 -6.15
N ASP A 40 -7.45 17.74 -6.22
CA ASP A 40 -7.95 16.85 -5.20
C ASP A 40 -6.87 16.55 -4.15
N HIS A 41 -7.20 16.87 -2.90
CA HIS A 41 -6.48 16.40 -1.72
C HIS A 41 -6.32 14.89 -1.80
N ARG A 42 -5.08 14.40 -1.90
CA ARG A 42 -4.77 12.97 -1.89
C ARG A 42 -4.57 12.51 -0.45
N ALA A 43 -5.56 11.80 0.09
CA ALA A 43 -5.44 11.10 1.37
C ALA A 43 -5.02 9.64 1.14
N VAL A 44 -4.23 9.10 2.07
CA VAL A 44 -3.86 7.68 2.10
C VAL A 44 -4.36 7.08 3.41
N ILE A 45 -5.16 6.02 3.31
CA ILE A 45 -5.62 5.25 4.46
C ILE A 45 -4.87 3.92 4.46
N LEU A 46 -4.07 3.69 5.50
CA LEU A 46 -3.50 2.38 5.78
C LEU A 46 -4.41 1.64 6.77
N LEU A 47 -5.16 0.65 6.27
CA LEU A 47 -5.91 -0.25 7.13
C LEU A 47 -4.95 -1.33 7.68
N TRP A 48 -4.59 -1.20 8.95
CA TRP A 48 -3.80 -2.20 9.67
C TRP A 48 -4.73 -3.18 10.39
N LEU A 49 -4.77 -4.43 9.93
CA LEU A 49 -5.52 -5.50 10.59
C LEU A 49 -4.56 -6.27 11.49
N ASP A 50 -4.49 -5.89 12.77
CA ASP A 50 -3.60 -6.55 13.73
C ASP A 50 -3.97 -8.02 13.92
N GLY A 51 -2.97 -8.90 13.99
CA GLY A 51 -3.15 -10.36 13.89
C GLY A 51 -3.25 -10.89 12.46
N GLY A 52 -3.71 -10.06 11.50
CA GLY A 52 -3.72 -10.33 10.06
C GLY A 52 -4.74 -11.39 9.64
N PRO A 53 -5.68 -11.10 8.73
CA PRO A 53 -6.53 -12.14 8.21
C PRO A 53 -5.72 -13.11 7.34
N SER A 54 -6.10 -14.39 7.37
CA SER A 54 -5.52 -15.41 6.48
C SER A 54 -5.60 -14.95 5.02
N GLN A 55 -4.53 -15.15 4.26
CA GLN A 55 -4.55 -14.90 2.82
C GLN A 55 -5.57 -15.79 2.11
N LEU A 56 -5.74 -17.03 2.58
CA LEU A 56 -6.65 -17.99 2.00
C LEU A 56 -8.10 -17.54 2.19
N GLU A 57 -8.47 -17.12 3.40
CA GLU A 57 -9.83 -16.62 3.66
C GLU A 57 -10.06 -15.15 3.22
N THR A 58 -9.12 -14.54 2.48
CA THR A 58 -9.28 -13.17 1.96
C THR A 58 -8.92 -13.06 0.48
N PHE A 59 -7.69 -12.63 0.19
CA PHE A 59 -7.32 -12.13 -1.11
C PHE A 59 -6.70 -13.18 -2.01
N ASP A 60 -6.45 -14.42 -1.56
CA ASP A 60 -5.85 -15.49 -2.36
C ASP A 60 -6.34 -16.90 -1.96
N PRO A 61 -7.58 -17.26 -2.29
CA PRO A 61 -8.27 -18.41 -1.69
C PRO A 61 -7.82 -19.81 -2.13
N HIS A 62 -7.07 -19.93 -3.22
CA HIS A 62 -6.59 -21.23 -3.75
C HIS A 62 -7.66 -22.35 -3.74
N PRO A 63 -8.85 -22.14 -4.32
CA PRO A 63 -9.98 -23.07 -4.19
C PRO A 63 -9.61 -24.47 -4.69
N GLY A 64 -10.02 -25.49 -3.94
CA GLY A 64 -9.75 -26.90 -4.25
C GLY A 64 -8.34 -27.39 -3.88
N ALA A 65 -7.42 -26.49 -3.52
CA ALA A 65 -6.13 -26.90 -2.98
C ALA A 65 -6.29 -27.35 -1.52
N ARG A 66 -5.52 -28.36 -1.09
CA ARG A 66 -5.50 -28.83 0.31
C ARG A 66 -5.24 -27.69 1.30
N VAL A 67 -4.39 -26.73 0.92
CA VAL A 67 -4.04 -25.59 1.76
C VAL A 67 -5.22 -24.67 2.05
N SER A 68 -6.20 -24.57 1.14
CA SER A 68 -7.37 -23.69 1.30
C SER A 68 -8.31 -24.07 2.44
N ALA A 69 -8.15 -25.27 3.01
CA ALA A 69 -9.00 -25.79 4.08
C ALA A 69 -10.52 -25.68 3.80
N GLY A 70 -10.92 -25.78 2.52
CA GLY A 70 -12.32 -25.67 2.10
C GLY A 70 -12.82 -24.24 1.86
N THR A 71 -11.92 -23.26 1.82
CA THR A 71 -12.27 -21.88 1.47
C THR A 71 -12.91 -21.82 0.09
N ARG A 72 -14.10 -21.22 0.02
CA ARG A 72 -14.80 -20.96 -1.24
C ARG A 72 -14.27 -19.68 -1.86
N ALA A 73 -14.13 -19.69 -3.18
CA ALA A 73 -13.76 -18.53 -3.96
C ALA A 73 -14.95 -17.98 -4.75
N ILE A 74 -14.96 -16.68 -4.98
CA ILE A 74 -15.92 -15.95 -5.82
C ILE A 74 -15.18 -15.22 -6.93
N ASP A 75 -15.81 -15.13 -8.09
CA ASP A 75 -15.30 -14.31 -9.20
C ASP A 75 -15.42 -12.82 -8.86
N THR A 76 -14.50 -12.03 -9.40
CA THR A 76 -14.49 -10.58 -9.25
C THR A 76 -14.90 -9.86 -10.54
N ALA A 77 -15.02 -8.54 -10.48
CA ALA A 77 -15.20 -7.70 -11.68
C ALA A 77 -14.05 -7.83 -12.70
N VAL A 78 -12.89 -8.39 -12.31
CA VAL A 78 -11.75 -8.64 -13.19
C VAL A 78 -11.67 -10.13 -13.53
N ARG A 79 -11.74 -10.45 -14.82
CA ARG A 79 -11.68 -11.84 -15.31
C ARG A 79 -10.41 -12.53 -14.83
N GLY A 80 -10.55 -13.73 -14.27
CA GLY A 80 -9.44 -14.56 -13.80
C GLY A 80 -8.88 -14.16 -12.43
N VAL A 81 -9.44 -13.13 -11.79
CA VAL A 81 -9.14 -12.80 -10.39
C VAL A 81 -10.30 -13.26 -9.52
N GLN A 82 -9.98 -14.05 -8.50
CA GLN A 82 -10.93 -14.56 -7.50
C GLN A 82 -10.52 -14.14 -6.10
N LEU A 83 -11.49 -13.88 -5.22
CA LEU A 83 -11.31 -13.63 -3.79
C LEU A 83 -12.10 -14.66 -2.97
N ALA A 84 -11.84 -14.76 -1.68
CA ALA A 84 -12.64 -15.61 -0.79
C ALA A 84 -14.10 -15.11 -0.69
N ALA A 85 -15.03 -16.05 -0.51
CA ALA A 85 -16.43 -15.72 -0.22
C ALA A 85 -16.55 -14.85 1.05
N GLY A 86 -17.50 -13.92 1.08
CA GLY A 86 -17.62 -12.88 2.13
C GLY A 86 -17.01 -11.53 1.75
N LEU A 87 -16.29 -11.45 0.62
CA LEU A 87 -15.73 -10.23 0.06
C LEU A 87 -16.48 -9.75 -1.20
N GLU A 88 -17.78 -10.02 -1.30
CA GLU A 88 -18.58 -9.76 -2.53
C GLU A 88 -18.53 -8.29 -2.95
N ARG A 89 -18.61 -7.36 -1.98
CA ARG A 89 -18.52 -5.92 -2.26
C ARG A 89 -17.13 -5.52 -2.77
N THR A 90 -16.08 -6.12 -2.23
CA THR A 90 -14.70 -5.89 -2.67
C THR A 90 -14.46 -6.50 -4.05
N ALA A 91 -14.97 -7.71 -4.29
CA ALA A 91 -14.90 -8.41 -5.57
C ALA A 91 -15.58 -7.59 -6.70
N ALA A 92 -16.72 -6.96 -6.41
CA ALA A 92 -17.40 -6.07 -7.35
C ALA A 92 -16.58 -4.82 -7.70
N GLN A 93 -15.70 -4.37 -6.81
CA GLN A 93 -14.85 -3.18 -7.00
C GLN A 93 -13.45 -3.51 -7.54
N MET A 94 -13.16 -4.78 -7.87
CA MET A 94 -11.82 -5.22 -8.27
C MET A 94 -11.25 -4.48 -9.50
N GLY A 95 -12.11 -3.91 -10.35
CA GLY A 95 -11.68 -3.07 -11.48
C GLY A 95 -10.94 -1.78 -11.08
N SER A 96 -11.10 -1.35 -9.82
CA SER A 96 -10.49 -0.15 -9.23
C SER A 96 -9.41 -0.48 -8.19
N ILE A 97 -9.13 -1.76 -7.95
CA ILE A 97 -8.22 -2.21 -6.90
C ILE A 97 -6.94 -2.76 -7.54
N SER A 98 -5.79 -2.38 -7.00
CA SER A 98 -4.52 -3.04 -7.31
C SER A 98 -4.25 -4.12 -6.26
N LEU A 99 -4.24 -5.38 -6.70
CA LEU A 99 -4.02 -6.53 -5.82
C LEU A 99 -2.55 -6.97 -5.87
N VAL A 100 -1.91 -7.04 -4.70
CA VAL A 100 -0.52 -7.51 -4.55
C VAL A 100 -0.50 -8.79 -3.72
N ARG A 101 -0.16 -9.92 -4.35
CA ARG A 101 -0.03 -11.25 -3.71
C ARG A 101 1.41 -11.73 -3.54
N SER A 102 2.38 -10.91 -3.94
CA SER A 102 3.81 -11.27 -4.00
C SER A 102 4.61 -10.81 -2.78
N LEU A 103 3.96 -10.37 -1.70
CA LEU A 103 4.64 -9.94 -0.48
C LEU A 103 5.21 -11.15 0.27
N VAL A 104 6.52 -11.13 0.50
CA VAL A 104 7.24 -12.16 1.26
C VAL A 104 8.19 -11.46 2.22
N SER A 105 8.31 -11.98 3.44
CA SER A 105 9.25 -11.50 4.44
C SER A 105 9.95 -12.68 5.12
N LYS A 106 11.15 -12.43 5.65
CA LYS A 106 11.88 -13.35 6.53
C LYS A 106 11.59 -13.09 8.01
N GLU A 107 10.73 -12.13 8.33
CA GLU A 107 10.36 -11.83 9.71
C GLU A 107 9.29 -12.78 10.24
N GLY A 108 9.65 -13.55 11.27
CA GLY A 108 8.75 -14.44 12.01
C GLY A 108 8.36 -13.92 13.39
N ASP A 109 8.61 -12.64 13.68
CA ASP A 109 8.32 -12.00 14.96
C ASP A 109 7.31 -10.87 14.76
N HIS A 110 6.28 -10.82 15.60
CA HIS A 110 5.17 -9.88 15.44
C HIS A 110 5.61 -8.42 15.55
N GLU A 111 6.51 -8.11 16.47
CA GLU A 111 7.01 -6.75 16.68
C GLU A 111 7.86 -6.29 15.50
N ARG A 112 8.85 -7.11 15.12
CA ARG A 112 9.71 -6.82 13.98
C ARG A 112 8.95 -6.79 12.67
N GLY A 113 7.98 -7.69 12.48
CA GLY A 113 7.12 -7.73 11.31
C GLY A 113 6.24 -6.48 11.19
N THR A 114 5.64 -6.04 12.29
CA THR A 114 4.85 -4.79 12.32
C THR A 114 5.71 -3.60 11.95
N TYR A 115 6.90 -3.49 12.54
CA TYR A 115 7.84 -2.43 12.22
C TYR A 115 8.27 -2.48 10.74
N PHE A 116 8.54 -3.68 10.22
CA PHE A 116 8.96 -3.89 8.84
C PHE A 116 7.90 -3.45 7.83
N VAL A 117 6.62 -3.81 8.03
CA VAL A 117 5.56 -3.38 7.10
C VAL A 117 5.33 -1.87 7.16
N LYS A 118 5.45 -1.27 8.36
CA LYS A 118 5.21 0.17 8.53
C LYS A 118 6.35 1.05 8.02
N THR A 119 7.60 0.56 8.03
CA THR A 119 8.79 1.37 7.75
C THR A 119 9.60 0.89 6.54
N GLY A 120 9.50 -0.39 6.16
CA GLY A 120 10.35 -1.05 5.18
C GLY A 120 11.70 -1.53 5.73
N PHE A 121 11.97 -1.36 7.02
CA PHE A 121 13.26 -1.69 7.65
C PHE A 121 13.11 -2.73 8.76
N ARG A 122 14.17 -3.48 9.04
CA ARG A 122 14.25 -4.24 10.30
C ARG A 122 14.56 -3.26 11.43
N PRO A 123 14.03 -3.46 12.65
CA PRO A 123 14.37 -2.60 13.78
C PRO A 123 15.88 -2.52 14.01
N ASN A 124 16.37 -1.30 14.27
CA ASN A 124 17.76 -1.03 14.59
C ASN A 124 17.82 -0.30 15.93
N PRO A 125 18.61 -0.76 16.92
CA PRO A 125 18.70 -0.09 18.22
C PRO A 125 19.23 1.35 18.15
N THR A 126 19.95 1.73 17.08
CA THR A 126 20.53 3.08 16.95
C THR A 126 19.65 4.07 16.21
N VAL A 127 18.63 3.60 15.48
CA VAL A 127 17.80 4.46 14.64
C VAL A 127 16.36 3.96 14.55
N VAL A 128 15.42 4.88 14.72
CA VAL A 128 14.01 4.65 14.44
C VAL A 128 13.70 5.22 13.06
N HIS A 129 13.35 4.35 12.11
CA HIS A 129 12.89 4.74 10.79
C HIS A 129 11.47 5.31 10.84
N PRO A 130 11.16 6.32 10.00
CA PRO A 130 9.80 6.84 9.87
C PRO A 130 8.85 5.78 9.32
N ALA A 131 7.62 5.77 9.82
CA ALA A 131 6.52 5.01 9.25
C ALA A 131 6.07 5.66 7.92
N VAL A 132 5.41 4.87 7.08
CA VAL A 132 4.90 5.34 5.78
C VAL A 132 4.04 6.61 5.89
N GLY A 133 3.21 6.73 6.93
CA GLY A 133 2.40 7.94 7.16
C GLY A 133 3.25 9.19 7.45
N ALA A 134 4.35 9.03 8.19
CA ALA A 134 5.30 10.12 8.45
C ALA A 134 6.04 10.53 7.18
N LEU A 135 6.48 9.54 6.37
CA LEU A 135 7.10 9.80 5.06
C LEU A 135 6.15 10.56 4.13
N VAL A 136 4.87 10.19 4.10
CA VAL A 136 3.87 10.91 3.29
C VAL A 136 3.71 12.35 3.77
N CYS A 137 3.65 12.60 5.07
CA CYS A 137 3.51 13.95 5.61
C CYS A 137 4.76 14.83 5.40
N ASP A 138 5.95 14.22 5.42
CA ASP A 138 7.23 14.88 5.15
C ASP A 138 7.40 15.25 3.67
N GLN A 139 6.98 14.37 2.76
CA GLN A 139 7.18 14.54 1.32
C GLN A 139 6.08 15.36 0.63
N LEU A 140 4.91 15.48 1.26
CA LEU A 140 3.79 16.26 0.73
C LEU A 140 3.75 17.66 1.37
N PRO A 141 3.45 18.70 0.56
CA PRO A 141 3.35 20.06 1.07
C PRO A 141 2.29 20.17 2.16
N GLU A 142 2.51 21.10 3.09
CA GLU A 142 1.48 21.51 4.04
C GLU A 142 0.37 22.25 3.29
N ASP A 143 -0.86 21.77 3.42
CA ASP A 143 -2.05 22.32 2.78
C ASP A 143 -2.90 23.17 3.72
N GLY A 144 -2.31 23.65 4.82
CA GLY A 144 -2.98 24.51 5.80
C GLY A 144 -4.00 23.77 6.67
N ALA A 145 -3.99 22.44 6.70
CA ALA A 145 -4.86 21.64 7.56
C ALA A 145 -4.68 22.02 9.04
N GLU A 146 -5.77 22.41 9.71
CA GLU A 146 -5.80 22.72 11.15
C GLU A 146 -5.75 21.45 12.03
N ILE A 147 -5.88 20.28 11.40
CA ILE A 147 -5.87 18.96 12.06
C ILE A 147 -4.58 18.21 11.78
N PRO A 148 -4.17 17.25 12.64
CA PRO A 148 -2.99 16.44 12.40
C PRO A 148 -3.08 15.68 11.07
N ARG A 149 -2.01 15.76 10.26
CA ARG A 149 -1.93 15.09 8.95
C ARG A 149 -1.60 13.59 9.03
N HIS A 150 -1.02 13.17 10.15
CA HIS A 150 -0.72 11.77 10.45
C HIS A 150 -1.53 11.34 11.68
N VAL A 151 -2.53 10.49 11.48
CA VAL A 151 -3.43 10.03 12.54
C VAL A 151 -3.42 8.51 12.59
N SER A 152 -3.39 7.96 13.81
CA SER A 152 -3.59 6.54 14.07
C SER A 152 -4.82 6.38 14.96
N ILE A 153 -5.88 5.80 14.39
CA ILE A 153 -7.13 5.47 15.09
C ILE A 153 -7.03 4.05 15.64
N LEU A 154 -7.52 3.82 16.86
CA LEU A 154 -7.38 2.57 17.59
C LEU A 154 -5.93 2.03 17.56
N PRO A 155 -4.93 2.84 17.99
CA PRO A 155 -3.54 2.45 17.87
C PRO A 155 -3.27 1.21 18.72
N GLY A 156 -2.77 0.17 18.05
CA GLY A 156 -2.21 -0.99 18.73
C GLY A 156 -0.86 -0.67 19.39
N ARG A 157 -0.12 -1.72 19.77
CA ARG A 157 1.14 -1.60 20.52
C ARG A 157 2.24 -0.80 19.81
N TRP A 158 2.22 -0.74 18.47
CA TRP A 158 3.26 -0.12 17.65
C TRP A 158 2.67 0.90 16.67
N PRO A 159 2.31 2.11 17.11
CA PRO A 159 1.78 3.15 16.22
C PRO A 159 2.83 3.63 15.22
N GLY A 160 2.38 4.35 14.17
CA GLY A 160 3.28 5.00 13.22
C GLY A 160 4.11 6.09 13.90
N ARG A 161 5.43 6.10 13.63
CA ARG A 161 6.39 7.04 14.24
C ARG A 161 7.04 7.90 13.16
N GLY A 162 7.40 9.13 13.49
CA GLY A 162 8.21 10.03 12.66
C GLY A 162 9.68 9.62 12.60
N GLY A 163 10.16 8.86 13.60
CA GLY A 163 11.52 8.33 13.59
C GLY A 163 12.59 9.43 13.49
N PHE A 164 13.61 9.22 12.66
CA PHE A 164 14.68 10.20 12.43
C PHE A 164 14.22 11.49 11.75
N LEU A 165 12.99 11.56 11.21
CA LEU A 165 12.40 12.80 10.70
C LEU A 165 11.83 13.69 11.83
N GLY A 166 11.75 13.16 13.05
CA GLY A 166 11.37 13.89 14.25
C GLY A 166 9.96 13.58 14.75
N ALA A 167 9.75 13.84 16.03
CA ALA A 167 8.50 13.53 16.73
C ALA A 167 7.30 14.37 16.25
N ALA A 168 7.54 15.50 15.56
CA ALA A 168 6.47 16.30 14.97
C ALA A 168 5.67 15.52 13.90
N LEU A 169 6.25 14.46 13.34
CA LEU A 169 5.61 13.57 12.37
C LEU A 169 5.16 12.24 12.97
N ASP A 170 5.22 12.07 14.30
CA ASP A 170 4.57 10.94 14.97
C ASP A 170 3.05 10.99 14.69
N ALA A 171 2.42 9.82 14.59
CA ALA A 171 0.98 9.77 14.41
C ALA A 171 0.28 10.33 15.65
N PHE A 172 -0.70 11.21 15.45
CA PHE A 172 -1.64 11.60 16.48
C PHE A 172 -2.52 10.39 16.84
N LEU A 173 -2.52 10.01 18.12
CA LEU A 173 -3.13 8.78 18.60
C LEU A 173 -4.55 9.04 19.10
N ILE A 174 -5.54 8.37 18.51
CA ILE A 174 -6.95 8.46 18.91
C ILE A 174 -7.45 7.06 19.26
N GLY A 175 -8.14 6.92 20.40
CA GLY A 175 -8.76 5.67 20.84
C GLY A 175 -10.00 5.31 20.02
N ASP A 176 -11.05 4.82 20.71
CA ASP A 176 -12.36 4.57 20.11
C ASP A 176 -13.11 5.91 19.95
N PRO A 177 -13.36 6.39 18.71
CA PRO A 177 -13.97 7.69 18.45
C PRO A 177 -15.50 7.72 18.66
#